data_AF-A0A832N2D1-F1
#
_entry.id   AF-A0A832N2D1-F1
#
_cell.length_a   1.000
_cell.length_b   1.000
_cell.length_c   1.000
_cell.angle_alpha   90.00
_cell.angle_beta   90.00
_cell.angle_gamma   90.00
#
_symmetry.space_group_name_H-M   'P 1'
#
loop_
_entity.id
_entity.type
_entity.pdbx_description
1 polymer ?
#
loop_
_entity_poly.entity_id
_entity_poly.type
_entity_poly.pdbx_seq_one_letter_code
_entity_poly.pdbx_strand_id
1 'polypeptide(L)'
;AYTEESGIFVNTEGRPQMAERAAFPPGEAKENWAILRALSGEMGTALPFDTLGQLRQALIAGVPHLGQIDVVPQNEWSRLPLKKPAKASFVNVITDFYLTNPIARASALMAELSALAKARSTAKVAAE
;
A
#
# COMPACT_ATOMS: atom_id res chain seq x y z
N ALA A 1 3.23 10.22 -5.46
CA ALA A 1 3.80 9.34 -4.42
C ALA A 1 3.01 9.50 -3.12
N TYR A 2 3.22 8.63 -2.11
CA TYR A 2 2.47 8.69 -0.84
C TYR A 2 2.68 10.00 -0.06
N THR A 3 3.76 10.73 -0.34
CA THR A 3 4.06 12.06 0.22
C THR A 3 3.42 13.23 -0.54
N GLU A 4 2.79 12.96 -1.68
CA GLU A 4 2.31 13.97 -2.64
C GLU A 4 0.78 14.02 -2.76
N GLU A 5 0.08 13.21 -1.97
CA GLU A 5 -1.38 13.14 -1.96
C GLU A 5 -1.92 12.92 -0.55
N SER A 6 -3.17 13.30 -0.31
CA SER A 6 -3.86 13.05 0.96
C SER A 6 -4.67 11.75 0.86
N GLY A 7 -4.05 10.65 1.28
CA GLY A 7 -4.59 9.29 1.17
C GLY A 7 -5.07 8.72 2.50
N ILE A 8 -5.99 7.74 2.44
CA ILE A 8 -6.34 6.90 3.59
C ILE A 8 -5.68 5.54 3.38
N PHE A 9 -4.87 5.11 4.34
CA PHE A 9 -4.19 3.81 4.35
C PHE A 9 -4.66 3.00 5.54
N VAL A 10 -4.86 1.68 5.37
CA VAL A 10 -5.23 0.78 6.46
C VAL A 10 -4.06 -0.16 6.74
N ASN A 11 -3.60 -0.20 7.99
CA ASN A 11 -2.52 -1.10 8.40
C ASN A 11 -3.03 -2.52 8.71
N THR A 12 -2.14 -3.43 9.11
CA THR A 12 -2.47 -4.86 9.30
C THR A 12 -3.34 -5.15 10.54
N GLU A 13 -3.37 -4.27 11.53
CA GLU A 13 -4.33 -4.34 12.65
C GLU A 13 -5.71 -3.75 12.27
N GLY A 14 -5.85 -3.24 11.05
CA GLY A 14 -7.09 -2.69 10.53
C GLY A 14 -7.29 -1.21 10.86
N ARG A 15 -6.30 -0.47 11.36
CA ARG A 15 -6.45 0.96 11.66
C ARG A 15 -6.37 1.79 10.38
N PRO A 16 -7.40 2.59 10.01
CA PRO A 16 -7.29 3.60 8.97
C PRO A 16 -6.44 4.78 9.46
N GLN A 17 -5.54 5.26 8.63
CA GLN A 17 -4.63 6.37 8.91
C GLN A 17 -4.67 7.34 7.74
N MET A 18 -4.68 8.63 8.03
CA MET A 18 -4.68 9.66 7.01
C MET A 18 -3.25 10.16 6.78
N ALA A 19 -2.78 10.04 5.54
CA ALA A 19 -1.56 10.70 5.10
C ALA A 19 -1.88 12.13 4.68
N GLU A 20 -1.03 13.07 5.07
CA GLU A 20 -1.10 14.45 4.61
C GLU A 20 -0.07 14.72 3.53
N ARG A 21 -0.44 15.58 2.59
CA ARG A 21 0.45 15.95 1.49
C ARG A 21 1.61 16.80 2.02
N ALA A 22 2.83 16.32 1.83
CA ALA A 22 4.05 17.04 2.21
C ALA A 22 4.64 17.87 1.05
N ALA A 23 4.47 17.42 -0.19
CA ALA A 23 4.95 18.10 -1.39
C ALA A 23 3.94 18.01 -2.53
N PHE A 24 4.07 18.86 -3.55
CA PHE A 24 3.28 18.72 -4.77
C PHE A 24 3.85 17.65 -5.70
N PRO A 25 3.02 16.93 -6.46
CA PRO A 25 3.50 16.00 -7.46
C PRO A 25 4.45 16.67 -8.47
N PRO A 26 5.55 16.03 -8.88
CA PRO A 26 6.51 16.62 -9.82
C PRO A 26 5.94 16.70 -11.25
N GLY A 27 6.28 17.78 -11.95
CA GLY A 27 5.91 17.99 -13.34
C GLY A 27 4.39 18.03 -13.55
N GLU A 28 3.89 17.18 -14.44
CA GLU A 28 2.45 17.08 -14.76
C GLU A 28 1.71 15.98 -13.98
N ALA A 29 2.38 15.34 -13.01
CA ALA A 29 1.77 14.31 -12.19
C ALA A 29 0.53 14.85 -11.44
N LYS A 30 -0.46 13.98 -11.24
CA LYS A 30 -1.73 14.28 -10.58
C LYS A 30 -2.00 13.29 -9.47
N GLU A 31 -2.88 13.64 -8.54
CA GLU A 31 -3.36 12.72 -7.50
C GLU A 31 -4.04 11.50 -8.14
N ASN A 32 -3.86 10.33 -7.54
CA ASN A 32 -4.29 9.05 -8.14
C ASN A 32 -5.79 9.03 -8.46
N TRP A 33 -6.62 9.54 -7.54
CA TRP A 33 -8.07 9.58 -7.72
C TRP A 33 -8.52 10.52 -8.85
N ALA A 34 -7.81 11.64 -9.03
CA ALA A 34 -8.14 12.63 -10.05
C ALA A 34 -7.87 12.08 -11.45
N ILE A 35 -6.81 11.28 -11.61
CA ILE A 35 -6.51 10.56 -12.86
C ILE A 35 -7.66 9.60 -13.20
N LEU A 36 -8.09 8.77 -12.25
CA LEU A 36 -9.19 7.82 -12.45
C LEU A 36 -10.51 8.54 -12.75
N ARG A 37 -10.79 9.65 -12.05
CA ARG A 37 -11.97 10.47 -12.28
C ARG A 37 -11.97 11.10 -13.67
N ALA A 38 -10.85 11.65 -14.13
CA ALA A 38 -10.73 12.21 -15.47
C ALA A 38 -10.94 11.12 -16.54
N LEU A 39 -10.25 9.98 -16.40
CA LEU A 39 -10.38 8.84 -17.32
C LEU A 39 -11.82 8.34 -17.42
N SER A 40 -12.55 8.27 -16.29
CA SER A 40 -13.96 7.84 -16.29
C SER A 40 -14.85 8.74 -17.16
N GLY A 41 -14.55 10.04 -17.24
CA GLY A 41 -15.25 10.99 -18.11
C GLY A 41 -14.99 10.70 -19.59
N GLU A 42 -13.73 10.48 -19.96
CA GLU A 42 -13.32 10.12 -21.32
C GLU A 42 -13.94 8.79 -21.77
N MET A 43 -14.18 7.87 -20.84
CA MET A 43 -14.84 6.58 -21.10
C MET A 43 -16.37 6.66 -21.13
N GLY A 44 -16.97 7.85 -21.00
CA GLY A 44 -18.43 8.03 -20.98
C GLY A 44 -19.14 7.47 -19.75
N THR A 45 -18.38 7.10 -18.70
CA THR A 45 -18.89 6.50 -17.45
C THR A 45 -18.35 7.28 -16.25
N ALA A 46 -18.60 8.59 -16.24
CA ALA A 46 -18.06 9.50 -15.25
C ALA A 46 -18.39 9.06 -13.81
N LEU A 47 -17.36 8.95 -12.97
CA LEU A 47 -17.52 8.68 -11.55
C LEU A 47 -18.26 9.84 -10.86
N PRO A 48 -19.13 9.57 -9.86
CA PRO A 48 -20.07 10.56 -9.31
C PRO A 48 -19.45 11.46 -8.22
N PHE A 49 -18.22 11.93 -8.42
CA PHE A 49 -17.53 12.84 -7.51
C PHE A 49 -16.52 13.70 -8.28
N ASP A 50 -16.37 14.96 -7.89
CA ASP A 50 -15.44 15.91 -8.52
C ASP A 50 -14.39 16.44 -7.55
N THR A 51 -14.51 16.07 -6.27
CA THR A 51 -13.61 16.50 -5.20
C THR A 51 -13.17 15.32 -4.34
N LEU A 52 -12.01 15.44 -3.70
CA LEU A 52 -11.52 14.45 -2.75
C LEU A 52 -12.50 14.26 -1.57
N GLY A 53 -13.19 15.32 -1.14
CA GLY A 53 -14.21 15.24 -0.09
C GLY A 53 -15.40 14.37 -0.48
N GLN A 54 -15.93 14.54 -1.70
CA GLN A 54 -17.02 13.70 -2.22
C GLN A 54 -16.57 12.25 -2.42
N LEU A 55 -15.35 12.04 -2.90
CA LEU A 55 -14.77 10.69 -2.98
C LEU A 55 -14.72 10.03 -1.60
N ARG A 56 -14.25 10.75 -0.57
CA ARG A 56 -14.22 10.23 0.81
C ARG A 56 -15.61 9.92 1.33
N GLN A 57 -16.61 10.77 1.07
CA GLN A 57 -18.00 10.48 1.41
C GLN A 57 -18.49 9.19 0.75
N ALA A 58 -18.22 9.00 -0.55
CA ALA A 58 -18.58 7.78 -1.27
C ALA A 58 -17.85 6.53 -0.72
N LEU A 59 -16.56 6.65 -0.41
CA LEU A 59 -15.75 5.57 0.18
C LEU A 59 -16.27 5.19 1.57
N ILE A 60 -16.58 6.17 2.43
CA ILE A 60 -17.10 5.92 3.78
C ILE A 60 -18.52 5.36 3.72
N ALA A 61 -19.35 5.80 2.78
CA ALA A 61 -20.67 5.22 2.58
C ALA A 61 -20.59 3.73 2.19
N GLY A 62 -19.64 3.35 1.34
CA GLY A 62 -19.42 1.95 0.94
C GLY A 62 -18.66 1.13 1.99
N VAL A 63 -17.74 1.76 2.73
CA VAL A 63 -16.87 1.12 3.71
C VAL A 63 -16.76 2.05 4.95
N PRO A 64 -17.75 2.00 5.88
CA PRO A 64 -17.80 2.91 7.04
C PRO A 64 -16.56 2.90 7.92
N HIS A 65 -15.86 1.76 7.94
CA HIS A 65 -14.58 1.59 8.60
C HIS A 65 -13.54 2.64 8.21
N LEU A 66 -13.50 3.08 6.94
CA LEU A 66 -12.53 4.08 6.48
C LEU A 66 -12.70 5.46 7.13
N GLY A 67 -13.86 5.75 7.72
CA GLY A 67 -14.12 6.99 8.46
C GLY A 67 -13.61 6.98 9.90
N GLN A 68 -13.18 5.82 10.42
CA GLN A 68 -12.71 5.65 11.81
C GLN A 68 -11.20 5.87 11.89
N ILE A 69 -10.75 7.08 11.53
CA ILE A 69 -9.32 7.43 11.49
C ILE A 69 -8.68 7.24 12.87
N ASP A 70 -7.50 6.61 12.86
CA ASP A 70 -6.68 6.28 14.02
C ASP A 70 -7.32 5.36 15.07
N VAL A 71 -8.44 4.69 14.72
CA VAL A 71 -9.11 3.71 15.58
C VAL A 71 -8.84 2.29 15.11
N VAL A 72 -8.50 1.39 16.04
CA VAL A 72 -8.45 -0.05 15.76
C VAL A 72 -9.86 -0.61 15.79
N PRO A 73 -10.36 -1.23 14.71
CA PRO A 73 -11.67 -1.86 14.72
C PRO A 73 -11.68 -3.08 15.63
N GLN A 74 -12.75 -3.26 16.39
CA GLN A 74 -13.05 -4.54 17.01
C GLN A 74 -13.70 -5.44 15.96
N ASN A 75 -13.04 -6.54 15.65
CA ASN A 75 -13.55 -7.53 14.69
C ASN A 75 -14.06 -8.75 15.46
N GLU A 76 -15.29 -9.16 15.17
CA GLU A 76 -15.77 -10.46 15.64
C GLU A 76 -14.99 -11.57 14.95
N TRP A 77 -14.56 -12.56 15.73
CA TRP A 77 -13.92 -13.73 15.17
C TRP A 77 -14.97 -14.66 14.56
N SER A 78 -14.79 -15.01 13.28
CA SER A 78 -15.58 -16.04 12.61
C SER A 78 -14.68 -17.18 12.15
N ARG A 79 -15.08 -18.41 12.47
CA ARG A 79 -14.36 -19.60 12.04
C ARG A 79 -14.53 -19.79 10.53
N LEU A 80 -13.42 -19.80 9.80
CA LEU A 80 -13.42 -20.18 8.39
C LEU A 80 -13.69 -21.68 8.22
N PRO A 81 -14.39 -22.09 7.14
CA PRO A 81 -14.58 -23.50 6.83
C PRO A 81 -13.22 -24.18 6.62
N LEU A 82 -12.99 -25.28 7.32
CA LEU A 82 -11.73 -26.01 7.24
C LEU A 82 -11.58 -26.66 5.86
N LYS A 83 -10.38 -26.56 5.29
CA LYS A 83 -9.96 -27.28 4.08
C LYS A 83 -8.73 -28.13 4.40
N LYS A 84 -8.59 -29.24 3.69
CA LYS A 84 -7.36 -30.06 3.78
C LYS A 84 -6.16 -29.19 3.34
N PRO A 85 -5.02 -29.24 4.04
CA PRO A 85 -3.81 -28.53 3.63
C PRO A 85 -3.39 -28.93 2.21
N ALA A 86 -2.89 -27.96 1.45
CA ALA A 86 -2.24 -28.24 0.17
C ALA A 86 -0.92 -28.99 0.40
N LYS A 87 -0.54 -29.83 -0.57
CA LYS A 87 0.78 -30.48 -0.58
C LYS A 87 1.81 -29.51 -1.15
N ALA A 88 2.24 -28.53 -0.35
CA ALA A 88 3.22 -27.53 -0.73
C ALA A 88 4.07 -27.10 0.47
N SER A 89 5.28 -26.60 0.20
CA SER A 89 6.15 -26.00 1.21
C SER A 89 5.90 -24.50 1.30
N PHE A 90 6.06 -23.94 2.50
CA PHE A 90 6.10 -22.48 2.66
C PHE A 90 7.34 -21.90 1.98
N VAL A 91 7.15 -20.78 1.29
CA VAL A 91 8.20 -20.02 0.63
C VAL A 91 8.13 -18.57 1.09
N ASN A 92 9.28 -17.89 1.08
CA ASN A 92 9.30 -16.46 1.38
C ASN A 92 8.70 -15.68 0.21
N VAL A 93 7.60 -14.96 0.48
CA VAL A 93 6.96 -14.09 -0.53
C VAL A 93 7.81 -12.86 -0.83
N ILE A 94 8.60 -12.39 0.15
CA ILE A 94 9.58 -11.32 -0.02
C ILE A 94 10.97 -11.96 -0.05
N THR A 95 11.60 -11.94 -1.21
CA THR A 95 12.95 -12.49 -1.43
C THR A 95 14.06 -11.45 -1.21
N ASP A 96 13.71 -10.16 -1.30
CA ASP A 96 14.61 -9.04 -1.04
C ASP A 96 13.86 -7.95 -0.24
N PHE A 97 14.19 -7.83 1.04
CA PHE A 97 13.56 -6.88 1.95
C PHE A 97 13.74 -5.42 1.51
N TYR A 98 14.87 -5.10 0.87
CA TYR A 98 15.20 -3.73 0.49
C TYR A 98 14.55 -3.29 -0.83
N LEU A 99 13.98 -4.21 -1.62
CA LEU A 99 13.49 -3.94 -2.99
C LEU A 99 12.01 -4.31 -3.19
N THR A 100 11.20 -4.14 -2.14
CA THR A 100 9.82 -4.62 -2.07
C THR A 100 8.81 -3.86 -2.93
N ASN A 101 9.04 -2.56 -3.15
CA ASN A 101 8.10 -1.69 -3.87
C ASN A 101 8.83 -0.78 -4.88
N PRO A 102 8.12 -0.09 -5.79
CA PRO A 102 8.75 0.76 -6.81
C PRO A 102 9.64 1.88 -6.25
N ILE A 103 9.27 2.47 -5.10
CA ILE A 103 10.06 3.54 -4.47
C ILE A 103 11.39 2.97 -3.98
N ALA A 104 11.35 1.83 -3.29
CA ALA A 104 12.55 1.16 -2.80
C ALA A 104 13.45 0.67 -3.96
N ARG A 105 12.86 0.16 -5.05
CA ARG A 105 13.60 -0.26 -6.25
C ARG A 105 14.28 0.89 -6.99
N ALA A 106 13.72 2.09 -6.95
CA ALA A 106 14.32 3.28 -7.56
C ALA A 106 15.38 3.95 -6.66
N SER A 107 15.53 3.51 -5.40
CA SER A 107 16.47 4.10 -4.45
C SER A 107 17.86 3.51 -4.58
N ALA A 108 18.86 4.35 -4.87
CA ALA A 108 20.27 3.96 -4.88
C ALA A 108 20.72 3.38 -3.51
N LEU A 109 20.29 4.02 -2.41
CA LEU A 109 20.59 3.55 -1.05
C LEU A 109 20.05 2.14 -0.79
N MET A 110 18.79 1.88 -1.19
CA MET A 110 18.22 0.54 -1.00
C MET A 110 18.92 -0.52 -1.86
N ALA A 111 19.40 -0.15 -3.05
CA ALA A 111 20.19 -1.04 -3.89
C ALA A 111 21.54 -1.40 -3.22
N GLU A 112 22.23 -0.42 -2.62
CA GLU A 112 23.45 -0.67 -1.84
C GLU A 112 23.19 -1.59 -0.64
N LEU A 113 22.13 -1.35 0.12
CA LEU A 113 21.76 -2.20 1.27
C LEU A 113 21.41 -3.63 0.84
N SER A 114 20.70 -3.80 -0.28
CA SER A 114 20.43 -5.12 -0.87
C SER A 114 21.74 -5.85 -1.21
N ALA A 115 22.70 -5.17 -1.85
CA ALA A 115 23.99 -5.74 -2.21
C ALA A 115 24.80 -6.15 -0.97
N LEU A 116 24.86 -5.30 0.05
CA LEU A 116 25.55 -5.59 1.32
C LEU A 116 24.90 -6.77 2.06
N ALA A 117 23.57 -6.84 2.10
CA ALA A 117 22.85 -7.95 2.73
C ALA A 117 23.13 -9.28 2.01
N LYS A 118 23.17 -9.27 0.67
CA LYS A 118 23.56 -10.44 -0.14
C LYS A 118 24.99 -10.86 0.16
N ALA A 119 25.95 -9.93 0.13
CA ALA A 119 27.35 -10.21 0.43
C ALA A 119 27.54 -10.86 1.81
N ARG A 120 26.84 -10.35 2.84
CA ARG A 120 26.84 -10.93 4.19
C ARG A 120 26.28 -12.35 4.23
N SER A 121 25.22 -12.63 3.46
CA SER A 121 24.61 -13.97 3.42
C SER A 121 25.48 -15.01 2.69
N THR A 122 26.31 -14.56 1.73
CA THR A 122 27.19 -15.42 0.92
C THR A 122 28.56 -15.63 1.53
N ALA A 123 29.02 -14.72 2.39
CA ALA A 123 30.26 -14.89 3.13
C ALA A 123 30.07 -16.05 4.12
N LYS A 124 30.71 -17.20 3.85
CA LYS A 124 30.82 -18.27 4.83
C LYS A 124 31.42 -17.66 6.10
N VAL A 125 30.66 -17.68 7.20
CA VAL A 125 31.25 -17.48 8.52
C VAL A 125 32.30 -18.57 8.67
N ALA A 126 33.58 -18.19 8.63
CA ALA A 126 34.64 -19.10 9.03
C ALA A 126 34.36 -19.44 10.50
N ALA A 127 34.00 -20.69 10.75
CA ALA A 127 33.89 -21.21 12.11
C ALA A 127 35.29 -21.21 12.73
N GLU A 128 35.45 -20.53 13.87
CA GLU A 128 36.45 -20.90 14.88
C GLU A 128 35.96 -22.13 15.67
#